data_AF-A0A0B4GA27-F1
#
_entry.id   AF-A0A0B4GA27-F1
#
_cell.length_a   1.000
_cell.length_b   1.000
_cell.length_c   1.000
_cell.angle_alpha   90.00
_cell.angle_beta   90.00
_cell.angle_gamma   90.00
#
_symmetry.space_group_name_H-M   'P 1'
#
loop_
_entity.id
_entity.type
_entity.pdbx_description
1 polymer ?
#
loop_
_entity_poly.entity_id
_entity_poly.type
_entity_poly.pdbx_seq_one_letter_code
_entity_poly.pdbx_strand_id
1 'polypeptide(L)'
;MKAAVVLSFVAAAVAGAIEPREGHCGGDNCARQVTGTRDGLTAITSRKNDCSNFMKTTVVPEATTVTVTVTVDADEPASVTKRDIEYRAATEAPTAVPAYASSCNNPGKYSSACSCWGITAVTVTAPVPTKTATVTSTADSCEDL
;
A
#
# COMPACT_ATOMS: atom_id res chain seq x y z
N MET A 1 19.52 47.58 -65.90
CA MET A 1 19.20 46.37 -65.10
C MET A 1 20.35 46.06 -64.15
N LYS A 2 20.05 45.82 -62.86
CA LYS A 2 20.81 45.04 -61.88
C LYS A 2 20.03 45.10 -60.56
N ALA A 3 19.26 44.05 -60.26
CA ALA A 3 18.42 44.01 -59.06
C ALA A 3 19.25 43.71 -57.80
N ALA A 4 18.79 44.16 -56.64
CA ALA A 4 19.46 43.91 -55.37
C ALA A 4 19.35 42.45 -54.94
N VAL A 5 20.40 41.92 -54.30
CA VAL A 5 20.40 40.57 -53.73
C VAL A 5 19.65 40.59 -52.40
N VAL A 6 18.45 39.99 -52.37
CA VAL A 6 17.68 39.79 -51.14
C VAL A 6 18.21 38.55 -50.43
N LEU A 7 19.08 38.75 -49.43
CA LEU A 7 19.66 37.69 -48.64
C LEU A 7 18.65 37.20 -47.58
N SER A 8 17.85 36.18 -47.93
CA SER A 8 16.79 35.66 -47.06
C SER A 8 17.37 34.83 -45.91
N PHE A 9 17.45 35.44 -44.71
CA PHE A 9 17.76 34.74 -43.46
C PHE A 9 16.54 33.92 -43.00
N VAL A 10 16.42 32.67 -43.49
CA VAL A 10 15.47 31.69 -42.95
C VAL A 10 16.02 31.15 -41.62
N ALA A 11 15.89 31.95 -40.55
CA ALA A 11 16.16 31.54 -39.18
C ALA A 11 15.06 30.59 -38.70
N ALA A 12 15.14 29.32 -39.10
CA ALA A 12 14.22 28.27 -38.67
C ALA A 12 14.38 28.01 -37.16
N ALA A 13 13.53 28.63 -36.34
CA ALA A 13 13.55 28.48 -34.90
C ALA A 13 13.08 27.07 -34.51
N VAL A 14 14.03 26.18 -34.20
CA VAL A 14 13.78 24.84 -33.64
C VAL A 14 13.42 24.98 -32.15
N ALA A 15 12.28 25.62 -31.89
CA ALA A 15 11.71 25.86 -30.56
C ALA A 15 10.64 24.82 -30.18
N GLY A 16 10.72 23.62 -30.75
CA GLY A 16 9.66 22.59 -30.73
C GLY A 16 10.14 21.18 -30.41
N ALA A 17 11.16 21.03 -29.55
CA ALA A 17 11.71 19.72 -29.14
C ALA A 17 11.97 19.62 -27.61
N ILE A 18 11.34 20.49 -26.82
CA ILE A 18 11.20 20.34 -25.36
C ILE A 18 9.73 20.12 -25.01
N GLU A 19 9.18 19.04 -25.57
CA GLU A 19 8.02 18.38 -24.98
C GLU A 19 8.36 18.05 -23.51
N PRO A 20 7.48 18.36 -22.54
CA PRO A 20 7.62 17.85 -21.18
C PRO A 20 7.39 16.34 -21.23
N ARG A 21 8.45 15.55 -21.45
CA ARG A 21 8.35 14.11 -21.69
C ARG A 21 7.57 13.42 -20.57
N GLU A 22 6.34 13.03 -20.89
CA GLU A 22 5.42 12.40 -19.97
C GLU A 22 6.04 11.09 -19.47
N GLY A 23 6.14 10.95 -18.14
CA GLY A 23 6.88 9.85 -17.50
C GLY A 23 8.39 10.05 -17.33
N HIS A 24 8.97 11.25 -17.52
CA HIS A 24 10.40 11.47 -17.24
C HIS A 24 10.74 11.53 -15.73
N CYS A 25 10.80 10.38 -15.10
CA CYS A 25 11.16 10.20 -13.68
C CYS A 25 12.68 10.25 -13.42
N GLY A 26 13.43 11.00 -14.22
CA GLY A 26 14.88 11.14 -14.09
C GLY A 26 15.33 12.36 -13.27
N GLY A 27 14.41 13.10 -12.64
CA GLY A 27 14.71 14.40 -12.02
C GLY A 27 15.74 14.35 -10.89
N ASP A 28 15.58 13.44 -9.92
CA ASP A 28 16.47 13.33 -8.75
C ASP A 28 17.09 11.93 -8.59
N ASN A 29 18.03 11.79 -7.65
CA ASN A 29 18.76 10.55 -7.41
C ASN A 29 17.88 9.43 -6.84
N CYS A 30 16.81 9.76 -6.12
CA CYS A 30 15.83 8.78 -5.66
C CYS A 30 15.13 8.14 -6.86
N ALA A 31 14.52 8.97 -7.71
CA ALA A 31 13.78 8.51 -8.88
C ALA A 31 14.70 7.79 -9.89
N ARG A 32 15.97 8.20 -10.02
CA ARG A 32 16.98 7.47 -10.82
C ARG A 32 17.29 6.06 -10.31
N GLN A 33 17.34 5.83 -8.99
CA GLN A 33 17.51 4.48 -8.44
C GLN A 33 16.24 3.64 -8.58
N VAL A 34 15.06 4.24 -8.44
CA VAL A 34 13.78 3.55 -8.60
C VAL A 34 13.51 3.18 -10.06
N THR A 35 13.53 4.14 -10.99
CA THR A 35 13.06 3.95 -12.39
C THR A 35 14.18 3.73 -13.42
N GLY A 36 15.45 3.95 -13.05
CA GLY A 36 16.56 3.99 -14.01
C GLY A 36 16.86 2.66 -14.71
N THR A 37 17.34 2.75 -15.96
CA THR A 37 17.57 1.61 -16.88
C THR A 37 19.05 1.23 -17.04
N ARG A 38 19.96 1.83 -16.26
CA ARG A 38 21.40 1.53 -16.30
C ARG A 38 21.71 0.17 -15.66
N ASP A 39 22.69 -0.54 -16.22
CA ASP A 39 23.24 -1.79 -15.68
C ASP A 39 23.78 -1.66 -14.26
N GLY A 40 23.81 -2.79 -13.53
CA GLY A 40 24.22 -2.82 -12.12
C GLY A 40 23.18 -2.30 -11.12
N LEU A 41 22.04 -1.77 -11.59
CA LEU A 41 20.86 -1.56 -10.76
C LEU A 41 20.12 -2.88 -10.52
N THR A 42 19.39 -2.96 -9.41
CA THR A 42 18.41 -4.04 -9.13
C THR A 42 17.47 -4.24 -10.32
N ALA A 43 17.01 -5.46 -10.58
CA ALA A 43 16.14 -5.76 -11.71
C ALA A 43 14.88 -4.87 -11.74
N ILE A 44 14.52 -4.35 -12.93
CA ILE A 44 13.35 -3.47 -13.12
C ILE A 44 12.06 -4.16 -12.64
N THR A 45 11.93 -5.47 -12.81
CA THR A 45 10.80 -6.27 -12.33
C THR A 45 10.69 -6.26 -10.80
N SER A 46 11.81 -6.41 -10.08
CA SER A 46 11.84 -6.25 -8.62
C SER A 46 11.41 -4.84 -8.24
N ARG A 47 12.10 -3.81 -8.77
CA ARG A 47 11.82 -2.42 -8.39
C ARG A 47 10.37 -1.99 -8.65
N LYS A 48 9.74 -2.52 -9.70
CA LYS A 48 8.29 -2.35 -9.94
C LYS A 48 7.43 -3.08 -8.91
N ASN A 49 7.73 -4.34 -8.59
CA ASN A 49 7.04 -5.08 -7.51
C ASN A 49 7.22 -4.39 -6.14
N ASP A 50 8.42 -3.92 -5.84
CA ASP A 50 8.76 -3.23 -4.60
C ASP A 50 8.00 -1.90 -4.50
N CYS A 51 7.85 -1.15 -5.60
CA CYS A 51 6.91 -0.03 -5.70
C CYS A 51 5.44 -0.46 -5.51
N SER A 52 4.95 -1.47 -6.22
CA SER A 52 3.54 -1.91 -6.12
C SER A 52 3.15 -2.37 -4.71
N ASN A 53 4.08 -3.01 -3.99
CA ASN A 53 3.88 -3.38 -2.58
C ASN A 53 3.95 -2.15 -1.67
N PHE A 54 4.91 -1.25 -1.87
CA PHE A 54 5.03 -0.03 -1.06
C PHE A 54 3.80 0.89 -1.20
N MET A 55 3.25 1.00 -2.41
CA MET A 55 2.08 1.84 -2.71
C MET A 55 0.74 1.20 -2.24
N LYS A 56 0.77 0.04 -1.57
CA LYS A 56 -0.41 -0.70 -1.11
C LYS A 56 -0.67 -0.49 0.38
N THR A 57 -1.70 0.28 0.71
CA THR A 57 -2.25 0.38 2.07
C THR A 57 -3.21 -0.76 2.35
N THR A 58 -3.15 -1.37 3.53
CA THR A 58 -4.06 -2.44 3.97
C THR A 58 -4.88 -1.98 5.17
N VAL A 59 -6.21 -2.00 5.04
CA VAL A 59 -7.16 -1.66 6.11
C VAL A 59 -7.76 -2.94 6.66
N VAL A 60 -7.53 -3.23 7.93
CA VAL A 60 -8.23 -4.26 8.70
C VAL A 60 -9.45 -3.59 9.35
N PRO A 61 -10.69 -4.00 9.01
CA PRO A 61 -11.90 -3.43 9.60
C PRO A 61 -12.13 -3.94 11.02
N GLU A 62 -13.08 -3.33 11.73
CA GLU A 62 -13.51 -3.79 13.05
C GLU A 62 -14.07 -5.21 13.05
N ALA A 63 -14.01 -5.86 14.21
CA ALA A 63 -14.47 -7.22 14.39
C ALA A 63 -15.99 -7.38 14.49
N THR A 64 -16.50 -8.52 14.01
CA THR A 64 -17.88 -8.95 14.24
C THR A 64 -17.95 -9.91 15.43
N THR A 65 -18.80 -9.60 16.40
CA THR A 65 -19.03 -10.48 17.57
C THR A 65 -20.13 -11.48 17.27
N VAL A 66 -19.83 -12.76 17.48
CA VAL A 66 -20.77 -13.88 17.42
C VAL A 66 -20.94 -14.42 18.84
N THR A 67 -22.17 -14.37 19.37
CA THR A 67 -22.50 -14.93 20.67
C THR A 67 -22.78 -16.43 20.55
N VAL A 68 -22.13 -17.24 21.39
CA VAL A 68 -22.38 -18.68 21.50
C VAL A 68 -22.92 -18.97 22.90
N THR A 69 -24.19 -19.32 22.99
CA THR A 69 -24.79 -19.78 24.24
C THR A 69 -24.37 -21.22 24.51
N VAL A 70 -23.88 -21.49 25.72
CA VAL A 70 -23.56 -22.84 26.21
C VAL A 70 -24.41 -23.11 27.44
N THR A 71 -25.31 -24.08 27.34
CA THR A 71 -26.02 -24.65 28.49
C THR A 71 -25.09 -25.58 29.25
N VAL A 72 -25.07 -25.48 30.58
CA VAL A 72 -24.25 -26.34 31.46
C VAL A 72 -25.11 -26.82 32.61
N ASP A 73 -25.06 -28.12 32.89
CA ASP A 73 -25.65 -28.74 34.07
C ASP A 73 -24.81 -28.41 35.32
N ALA A 74 -25.44 -28.34 36.49
CA ALA A 74 -24.83 -27.74 37.69
C ALA A 74 -23.57 -28.48 38.23
N ASP A 75 -23.40 -29.76 37.89
CA ASP A 75 -22.30 -30.62 38.35
C ASP A 75 -21.03 -30.57 37.47
N GLU A 76 -21.09 -30.03 36.25
CA GLU A 76 -19.94 -30.02 35.33
C GLU A 76 -18.96 -28.86 35.62
N PRO A 77 -17.64 -29.11 35.73
CA PRO A 77 -16.67 -28.10 36.11
C PRO A 77 -16.51 -27.02 35.02
N ALA A 78 -16.63 -25.75 35.43
CA ALA A 78 -16.61 -24.59 34.53
C ALA A 78 -15.42 -24.59 33.55
N SER A 79 -15.72 -24.73 32.25
CA SER A 79 -14.70 -24.81 31.20
C SER A 79 -13.83 -23.55 31.13
N VAL A 80 -12.55 -23.72 30.80
CA VAL A 80 -11.56 -22.63 30.81
C VAL A 80 -11.96 -21.52 29.84
N THR A 81 -12.34 -20.36 30.38
CA THR A 81 -12.55 -19.14 29.59
C THR A 81 -11.27 -18.77 28.85
N LYS A 82 -11.33 -18.76 27.51
CA LYS A 82 -10.27 -18.17 26.69
C LYS A 82 -10.14 -16.70 27.07
N ARG A 83 -8.89 -16.22 27.22
CA ARG A 83 -8.62 -14.80 27.44
C ARG A 83 -9.18 -14.00 26.26
N ASP A 84 -9.91 -12.92 26.55
CA ASP A 84 -10.24 -11.93 25.53
C ASP A 84 -8.97 -11.39 24.91
N ILE A 85 -8.78 -11.70 23.63
CA ILE A 85 -7.86 -10.96 22.77
C ILE A 85 -8.68 -9.80 22.24
N GLU A 86 -8.28 -8.56 22.47
CA GLU A 86 -8.99 -7.39 21.97
C GLU A 86 -8.98 -7.33 20.43
N TYR A 87 -10.00 -6.73 19.84
CA TYR A 87 -10.03 -6.39 18.41
C TYR A 87 -10.24 -4.89 18.23
N ARG A 88 -9.56 -4.37 17.23
CA ARG A 88 -9.55 -2.96 16.80
C ARG A 88 -9.20 -2.93 15.32
N ALA A 89 -9.77 -1.99 14.59
CA ALA A 89 -9.37 -1.70 13.22
C ALA A 89 -7.91 -1.25 13.19
N ALA A 90 -7.23 -1.56 12.08
CA ALA A 90 -5.85 -1.15 11.84
C ALA A 90 -5.69 -0.71 10.38
N THR A 91 -4.85 0.29 10.14
CA THR A 91 -4.48 0.72 8.78
C THR A 91 -2.96 0.69 8.66
N GLU A 92 -2.46 -0.29 7.92
CA GLU A 92 -1.03 -0.50 7.73
C GLU A 92 -0.60 0.01 6.34
N ALA A 93 0.37 0.92 6.32
CA ALA A 93 0.95 1.49 5.11
C ALA A 93 2.49 1.32 5.15
N PRO A 94 3.12 0.77 4.10
CA PRO A 94 4.56 0.58 4.08
C PRO A 94 5.34 1.90 4.19
N THR A 95 6.33 1.92 5.09
CA THR A 95 7.22 3.07 5.30
C THR A 95 8.71 2.74 5.09
N ALA A 96 9.05 1.45 5.01
CA ALA A 96 10.42 0.98 4.82
C ALA A 96 10.87 1.17 3.35
N VAL A 97 11.79 2.10 3.13
CA VAL A 97 12.42 2.34 1.81
C VAL A 97 13.41 1.19 1.50
N PRO A 98 13.33 0.53 0.33
CA PRO A 98 14.29 -0.51 -0.05
C PRO A 98 15.74 -0.02 -0.10
N ALA A 99 16.70 -0.86 0.29
CA ALA A 99 18.11 -0.47 0.40
C ALA A 99 18.75 0.03 -0.91
N TYR A 100 18.33 -0.50 -2.07
CA TYR A 100 18.78 0.01 -3.39
C TYR A 100 18.33 1.45 -3.66
N ALA A 101 17.30 1.92 -2.95
CA ALA A 101 16.70 3.24 -3.10
C ALA A 101 17.22 4.24 -2.06
N SER A 102 18.43 4.03 -1.52
CA SER A 102 19.13 4.86 -0.53
C SER A 102 18.98 6.39 -0.64
N SER A 103 18.97 6.96 -1.85
CA SER A 103 18.77 8.40 -2.11
C SER A 103 17.33 8.90 -1.89
N CYS A 104 16.39 7.99 -1.63
CA CYS A 104 15.01 8.29 -1.23
C CYS A 104 14.96 8.48 0.29
N ASN A 105 15.50 9.60 0.78
CA ASN A 105 15.75 9.88 2.20
C ASN A 105 14.51 9.87 3.13
N ASN A 106 13.31 9.60 2.60
CA ASN A 106 12.08 9.36 3.36
C ASN A 106 11.07 8.55 2.51
N PRO A 107 10.08 7.89 3.13
CA PRO A 107 9.03 7.14 2.43
C PRO A 107 8.27 7.96 1.36
N GLY A 108 8.00 9.25 1.60
CA GLY A 108 7.30 10.13 0.67
C GLY A 108 8.06 10.38 -0.64
N LYS A 109 9.40 10.39 -0.59
CA LYS A 109 10.24 10.44 -1.79
C LYS A 109 10.19 9.15 -2.59
N TYR A 110 10.15 8.00 -1.92
CA TYR A 110 10.02 6.70 -2.58
C TYR A 110 8.65 6.55 -3.26
N SER A 111 7.54 6.85 -2.57
CA SER A 111 6.20 6.83 -3.18
C SER A 111 6.03 7.84 -4.31
N SER A 112 6.65 9.02 -4.23
CA SER A 112 6.69 9.99 -5.32
C SER A 112 7.39 9.43 -6.57
N ALA A 113 8.52 8.73 -6.41
CA ALA A 113 9.20 8.07 -7.52
C ALA A 113 8.38 6.92 -8.13
N CYS A 114 7.71 6.10 -7.31
CA CYS A 114 6.80 5.05 -7.78
C CYS A 114 5.58 5.63 -8.52
N SER A 115 4.97 6.69 -7.99
CA SER A 115 3.84 7.39 -8.60
C SER A 115 4.20 7.97 -9.97
N CYS A 116 5.39 8.57 -10.08
CA CYS A 116 5.92 9.03 -11.36
C CYS A 116 6.07 7.88 -12.36
N TRP A 117 6.49 6.70 -11.92
CA TRP A 117 6.61 5.50 -12.77
C TRP A 117 5.26 4.90 -13.21
N GLY A 118 4.14 5.55 -12.88
CA GLY A 118 2.79 5.09 -13.17
C GLY A 118 2.23 4.09 -12.16
N ILE A 119 2.93 3.85 -11.04
CA ILE A 119 2.49 2.94 -9.98
C ILE A 119 1.79 3.76 -8.90
N THR A 120 0.46 3.83 -9.00
CA THR A 120 -0.40 4.63 -8.12
C THR A 120 -0.65 3.97 -6.76
N ALA A 121 -1.09 4.76 -5.79
CA ALA A 121 -1.52 4.27 -4.48
C ALA A 121 -2.80 3.42 -4.60
N VAL A 122 -2.83 2.30 -3.88
CA VAL A 122 -4.01 1.42 -3.79
C VAL A 122 -4.30 1.09 -2.32
N THR A 123 -5.58 1.08 -1.97
CA THR A 123 -6.05 0.64 -0.64
C THR A 123 -6.80 -0.68 -0.80
N VAL A 124 -6.46 -1.67 0.02
CA VAL A 124 -7.20 -2.93 0.10
C VAL A 124 -7.80 -3.12 1.49
N THR A 125 -9.03 -3.64 1.55
CA THR A 125 -9.66 -4.05 2.80
C THR A 125 -9.35 -5.53 3.05
N ALA A 126 -8.83 -5.85 4.22
CA ALA A 126 -8.61 -7.23 4.67
C ALA A 126 -9.96 -7.88 5.09
N PRO A 127 -10.02 -9.22 5.20
CA PRO A 127 -11.21 -9.90 5.71
C PRO A 127 -11.62 -9.40 7.10
N VAL A 128 -12.93 -9.33 7.34
CA VAL A 128 -13.51 -8.96 8.65
C VAL A 128 -13.16 -10.04 9.68
N PRO A 129 -12.51 -9.71 10.81
CA PRO A 129 -12.18 -10.70 11.82
C PRO A 129 -13.41 -11.05 12.69
N THR A 130 -13.83 -12.30 12.66
CA THR A 130 -14.89 -12.81 13.53
C THR A 130 -14.37 -13.05 14.95
N LYS A 131 -15.23 -12.82 15.94
CA LYS A 131 -14.98 -13.02 17.36
C LYS A 131 -16.09 -13.83 18.01
N THR A 132 -15.77 -14.52 19.10
CA THR A 132 -16.68 -15.46 19.75
C THR A 132 -16.82 -15.09 21.22
N ALA A 133 -17.98 -14.58 21.59
CA ALA A 133 -18.35 -14.33 22.98
C ALA A 133 -19.15 -15.54 23.50
N THR A 134 -18.66 -16.24 24.52
CA THR A 134 -19.38 -17.35 25.14
C THR A 134 -20.30 -16.83 26.23
N VAL A 135 -21.58 -17.21 26.20
CA VAL A 135 -22.56 -16.93 27.26
C VAL A 135 -22.98 -18.24 27.90
N THR A 136 -22.66 -18.40 29.18
CA THR A 136 -23.04 -19.57 29.97
C THR A 136 -24.47 -19.43 30.48
N SER A 137 -25.28 -20.48 30.33
CA SER A 137 -26.61 -20.59 30.93
C SER A 137 -26.67 -21.85 31.78
N THR A 138 -26.91 -21.72 33.08
CA THR A 138 -27.22 -22.87 33.93
C THR A 138 -28.62 -23.38 33.61
N ALA A 139 -28.81 -24.70 33.61
CA ALA A 139 -30.13 -25.31 33.58
C ALA A 139 -30.51 -25.73 35.01
N ASP A 140 -31.37 -24.96 35.68
CA ASP A 140 -32.01 -25.40 36.92
C ASP A 140 -33.05 -26.48 36.60
N SER A 141 -32.66 -27.73 36.75
CA SER A 141 -33.58 -28.88 36.71
C SER A 141 -34.42 -28.91 37.98
N CYS A 142 -35.53 -28.15 37.99
CA CYS A 142 -36.54 -28.24 39.04
C CYS A 142 -37.19 -29.64 39.04
N GLU A 143 -36.67 -30.53 39.88
CA GLU A 143 -37.34 -31.80 40.21
C GLU A 143 -38.57 -31.52 41.09
N ASP A 144 -39.78 -31.63 40.52
CA ASP A 144 -41.02 -31.65 41.28
C ASP A 144 -41.06 -32.88 42.23
N LEU A 145 -41.32 -32.62 43.52
CA LEU A 145 -41.37 -33.62 44.62
C LEU A 145 -42.71 -33.59 45.37
#